data_AF-A0A426XMY8-F1
#
_entry.id   AF-A0A426XMY8-F1
#
_cell.length_a   1.000
_cell.length_b   1.000
_cell.length_c   1.000
_cell.angle_alpha   90.00
_cell.angle_beta   90.00
_cell.angle_gamma   90.00
#
_symmetry.space_group_name_H-M   'P 1'
#
loop_
_entity.id
_entity.type
_entity.pdbx_description
1 polymer ?
#
loop_
_entity_poly.entity_id
_entity_poly.type
_entity_poly.pdbx_seq_one_letter_code
_entity_poly.pdbx_strand_id
1 'polypeptide(L)'
;DVVEIGERQAKIGEILKVKPLAALAMIDEGELDWKIVAISLDDPRASLVNDADDVEKHFPGTLTAIRDWFRDYKIPDGKPANRFGLGNKAANKDYALKVITETNESWAKLMKRSVPAGELSLV
;
A
#
# COMPACT_ATOMS: atom_id res chain seq x y z
N ASP A 1 -3.27 0.39 -3.47
CA ASP A 1 -2.79 1.75 -3.12
C ASP A 1 -1.42 1.76 -2.48
N VAL A 2 -0.83 2.95 -2.35
CA VAL A 2 0.50 3.16 -1.76
C VAL A 2 0.43 4.23 -0.67
N VAL A 3 1.09 3.98 0.47
CA VAL A 3 1.38 4.94 1.54
C VAL A 3 2.88 5.18 1.54
N GLU A 4 3.29 6.40 1.19
CA GLU A 4 4.68 6.82 1.22
C GLU A 4 5.01 7.40 2.62
N ILE A 5 6.09 6.94 3.26
CA ILE A 5 6.43 7.26 4.66
C ILE A 5 7.62 8.20 4.83
N GLY A 6 8.12 8.76 3.73
CA GLY A 6 9.22 9.70 3.72
C GLY A 6 8.87 11.01 4.42
N GLU A 7 9.90 11.76 4.79
CA GLU A 7 9.72 13.03 5.52
C GLU A 7 9.13 14.15 4.65
N ARG A 8 9.31 14.04 3.33
CA ARG A 8 8.98 15.10 2.39
C ARG A 8 7.51 15.01 1.97
N GLN A 9 6.76 16.09 2.13
CA GLN A 9 5.43 16.19 1.54
C GLN A 9 5.52 16.31 0.01
N ALA A 10 4.99 15.33 -0.71
CA ALA A 10 4.90 15.34 -2.17
C ALA A 10 3.80 16.28 -2.67
N LYS A 11 3.91 16.74 -3.91
CA LYS A 11 2.86 17.53 -4.57
C LYS A 11 1.85 16.62 -5.26
N ILE A 12 0.60 17.07 -5.36
CA ILE A 12 -0.42 16.35 -6.15
C ILE A 12 0.05 16.25 -7.61
N GLY A 13 0.02 15.04 -8.16
CA GLY A 13 0.48 14.74 -9.52
C GLY A 13 2.00 14.53 -9.66
N GLU A 14 2.76 14.61 -8.57
CA GLU A 14 4.19 14.32 -8.60
C GLU A 14 4.47 12.82 -8.73
N ILE A 15 5.51 12.47 -9.49
CA ILE A 15 5.98 11.10 -9.68
C ILE A 15 7.23 10.89 -8.85
N LEU A 16 7.16 9.94 -7.91
CA LEU A 16 8.28 9.56 -7.05
C LEU A 16 8.79 8.17 -7.42
N LYS A 17 10.11 7.99 -7.35
CA LYS A 17 10.70 6.64 -7.29
C LYS A 17 10.69 6.19 -5.85
N VAL A 18 10.00 5.08 -5.57
CA VAL A 18 9.85 4.55 -4.23
C VAL A 18 10.37 3.11 -4.17
N LYS A 19 10.77 2.66 -2.98
CA LYS A 19 10.93 1.22 -2.70
C LYS A 19 9.76 0.72 -1.83
N PRO A 20 9.14 -0.42 -2.16
CA PRO A 20 8.18 -1.09 -1.28
C PRO A 20 8.90 -1.68 -0.05
N LEU A 21 8.23 -1.60 1.10
CA LEU A 21 8.73 -2.08 2.40
C LEU A 21 7.80 -3.10 3.04
N ALA A 22 6.49 -2.92 2.91
CA ALA A 22 5.49 -3.80 3.51
C ALA A 22 4.15 -3.74 2.77
N ALA A 23 3.24 -4.67 3.09
CA ALA A 23 1.86 -4.65 2.60
C ALA A 23 0.86 -4.90 3.72
N LEU A 24 -0.22 -4.12 3.75
CA LEU A 24 -1.38 -4.34 4.61
C LEU A 24 -2.56 -4.83 3.77
N ALA A 25 -3.16 -5.95 4.18
CA ALA A 25 -4.32 -6.56 3.53
C ALA A 25 -5.62 -5.98 4.13
N MET A 26 -6.01 -4.76 3.78
CA MET A 26 -7.28 -4.21 4.25
C MET A 26 -8.45 -4.93 3.56
N ILE A 27 -9.53 -5.18 4.30
CA ILE A 27 -10.79 -5.66 3.75
C ILE A 27 -11.77 -4.50 3.80
N ASP A 28 -12.03 -3.91 2.65
CA ASP A 28 -12.93 -2.78 2.49
C ASP A 28 -14.25 -3.25 1.89
N GLU A 29 -15.34 -3.16 2.66
CA GLU A 29 -16.70 -3.51 2.21
C GLU A 29 -16.83 -4.89 1.53
N GLY A 30 -15.97 -5.84 1.92
CA GLY A 30 -15.95 -7.22 1.40
C GLY A 30 -14.87 -7.49 0.35
N GLU A 31 -14.17 -6.46 -0.10
CA GLU A 31 -13.12 -6.54 -1.11
C GLU A 31 -11.73 -6.43 -0.48
N LEU A 32 -10.75 -7.07 -1.12
CA LEU A 32 -9.35 -6.96 -0.71
C LEU A 32 -8.75 -5.68 -1.29
N ASP A 33 -8.32 -4.79 -0.39
CA ASP A 33 -7.73 -3.51 -0.72
C ASP A 33 -6.31 -3.42 -0.14
N TRP A 34 -5.32 -3.65 -1.00
CA TRP A 34 -3.92 -3.64 -0.60
C TRP A 34 -3.42 -2.21 -0.35
N LYS A 35 -2.85 -1.98 0.83
CA LYS A 35 -2.06 -0.78 1.13
C LYS A 35 -0.57 -1.14 1.17
N ILE A 36 0.15 -0.81 0.11
CA ILE A 36 1.60 -0.96 0.05
C ILE A 36 2.24 0.19 0.84
N VAL A 37 3.11 -0.13 1.80
CA VAL A 37 3.92 0.86 2.49
C VAL A 37 5.25 0.97 1.75
N ALA A 38 5.64 2.19 1.39
CA ALA A 38 6.83 2.46 0.61
C ALA A 38 7.55 3.71 1.11
N ILE A 39 8.80 3.89 0.71
CA ILE A 39 9.56 5.12 0.97
C ILE A 39 10.20 5.62 -0.32
N SER A 40 10.21 6.94 -0.51
CA SER A 40 10.95 7.60 -1.59
C SER A 40 12.42 7.21 -1.55
N LEU A 41 13.01 6.96 -2.72
CA LEU A 41 14.46 6.73 -2.85
C LEU A 41 15.28 7.98 -2.56
N ASP A 42 14.67 9.16 -2.64
CA ASP A 42 15.30 10.45 -2.36
C ASP A 42 15.21 10.82 -0.86
N ASP A 43 14.53 10.02 -0.03
CA ASP A 43 14.47 10.26 1.41
C ASP A 43 15.83 9.96 2.07
N PRO A 44 16.33 10.83 2.98
CA PRO A 44 17.64 10.64 3.61
C PRO A 44 17.73 9.35 4.45
N ARG A 45 16.61 8.81 4.91
CA ARG A 45 16.53 7.55 5.66
C ARG A 45 16.20 6.35 4.77
N ALA A 46 16.02 6.52 3.46
CA ALA A 46 15.70 5.44 2.54
C ALA A 46 16.68 4.27 2.66
N SER A 47 17.97 4.53 2.82
CA SER A 47 19.01 3.49 2.95
C SER A 47 18.87 2.63 4.23
N LEU A 48 18.25 3.17 5.28
CA LEU A 48 18.08 2.51 6.58
C LEU A 48 16.92 1.51 6.60
N VAL A 49 15.98 1.63 5.67
CA VAL A 49 14.77 0.79 5.62
C VAL A 49 14.73 -0.04 4.34
N ASN A 50 14.68 -1.36 4.50
CA ASN A 50 14.65 -2.31 3.40
C ASN A 50 13.62 -3.42 3.57
N ASP A 51 12.98 -3.53 4.73
CA ASP A 51 11.85 -4.43 5.01
C ASP A 51 10.92 -3.85 6.11
N ALA A 52 9.80 -4.53 6.39
CA ALA A 52 8.82 -4.14 7.39
C ALA A 52 9.41 -3.97 8.80
N ASP A 53 10.34 -4.84 9.20
CA ASP A 53 10.99 -4.76 10.51
C ASP A 53 11.87 -3.51 10.64
N ASP A 54 12.52 -3.08 9.55
CA ASP A 54 13.29 -1.84 9.55
C ASP A 54 12.38 -0.62 9.70
N VAL A 55 11.15 -0.67 9.17
CA VAL A 55 10.16 0.39 9.37
C VAL A 55 9.90 0.55 10.85
N GLU A 56 9.53 -0.50 11.58
CA GLU A 56 9.27 -0.38 13.03
C GLU A 56 10.52 0.00 13.84
N LYS A 57 11.72 -0.37 13.36
CA LYS A 57 12.98 0.03 13.99
C LYS A 57 13.31 1.51 13.82
N HIS A 58 13.11 2.07 12.63
CA HIS A 58 13.52 3.44 12.28
C HIS A 58 12.37 4.46 12.27
N PHE A 59 11.14 3.96 12.26
CA PHE A 59 9.86 4.67 12.24
C PHE A 59 8.87 3.96 13.20
N PRO A 60 9.17 3.94 14.51
CA PRO A 60 8.43 3.12 15.47
C PRO A 60 6.94 3.50 15.53
N GLY A 61 6.09 2.48 15.41
CA GLY A 61 4.63 2.61 15.45
C GLY A 61 4.00 3.00 14.11
N THR A 62 4.77 3.26 13.06
CA THR A 62 4.23 3.72 11.78
C THR A 62 3.31 2.69 11.12
N LEU A 63 3.64 1.39 11.08
CA LEU A 63 2.74 0.41 10.46
C LEU A 63 1.44 0.25 11.25
N THR A 64 1.53 0.35 12.58
CA THR A 64 0.37 0.34 13.47
C THR A 64 -0.52 1.57 13.23
N ALA A 65 0.07 2.76 13.13
CA ALA A 65 -0.66 3.99 12.87
C ALA A 65 -1.36 3.98 11.50
N ILE A 66 -0.69 3.50 10.45
CA ILE A 66 -1.29 3.35 9.11
C ILE A 66 -2.47 2.38 9.17
N ARG A 67 -2.30 1.21 9.79
CA ARG A 67 -3.36 0.22 9.95
C ARG A 67 -4.56 0.82 10.71
N ASP A 68 -4.32 1.48 11.83
CA ASP A 68 -5.38 2.02 12.68
C ASP A 68 -6.11 3.18 11.99
N TRP A 69 -5.40 4.01 11.23
CA TRP A 69 -6.04 5.03 10.39
C TRP A 69 -7.01 4.37 9.38
N PHE A 70 -6.54 3.38 8.63
CA PHE A 70 -7.36 2.67 7.65
C PHE A 70 -8.47 1.81 8.28
N ARG A 71 -8.28 1.36 9.53
CA ARG A 71 -9.33 0.70 10.32
C ARG A 71 -10.48 1.67 10.59
N ASP A 72 -10.17 2.90 11.01
CA ASP A 72 -11.15 3.78 11.64
C ASP A 72 -11.66 4.91 10.74
N TYR A 73 -11.02 5.19 9.59
CA TYR A 73 -11.29 6.43 8.82
C TYR A 73 -12.74 6.59 8.35
N LYS A 74 -13.49 5.50 8.21
CA LYS A 74 -14.91 5.52 7.81
C LYS A 74 -15.90 5.54 8.98
N ILE A 75 -15.43 5.41 10.22
CA ILE A 75 -16.28 5.45 11.42
C ILE A 75 -17.02 6.79 11.56
N PRO A 76 -16.39 7.96 11.31
CA PRO A 76 -17.11 9.23 11.33
C PRO A 76 -18.24 9.32 10.30
N ASP A 77 -18.16 8.57 9.21
CA ASP A 77 -19.19 8.47 8.18
C ASP A 77 -20.31 7.46 8.54
N GLY A 78 -20.30 6.93 9.76
CA GLY A 78 -21.27 5.94 10.25
C GLY A 78 -21.05 4.51 9.77
N LYS A 79 -19.92 4.23 9.11
CA LYS A 79 -19.54 2.88 8.66
C LYS A 79 -18.80 2.12 9.77
N PRO A 80 -18.83 0.78 9.77
CA PRO A 80 -18.03 -0.01 10.72
C PRO A 80 -16.53 0.14 10.43
N ALA A 81 -15.72 -0.19 11.44
CA ALA A 81 -14.28 -0.33 11.28
C ALA A 81 -13.91 -1.36 10.20
N ASN A 82 -12.93 -1.02 9.35
CA ASN A 82 -12.39 -1.97 8.38
C ASN A 82 -11.64 -3.10 9.08
N ARG A 83 -11.60 -4.27 8.43
CA ARG A 83 -10.85 -5.44 8.93
C ARG A 83 -9.56 -5.59 8.15
N PHE A 84 -8.63 -6.38 8.68
CA PHE A 84 -7.40 -6.73 7.98
C PHE A 84 -7.22 -8.25 7.90
N GLY A 85 -6.71 -8.71 6.76
CA GLY A 85 -6.23 -10.07 6.57
C GLY A 85 -4.88 -10.29 7.27
N LEU A 86 -4.28 -11.45 7.01
CA LEU A 86 -2.93 -11.80 7.45
C LEU A 86 -2.68 -11.59 8.97
N GLY A 87 -3.71 -11.83 9.79
CA GLY A 87 -3.62 -11.68 11.24
C GLY A 87 -3.46 -10.23 11.72
N ASN A 88 -3.97 -9.24 10.95
CA ASN A 88 -3.86 -7.81 11.25
C ASN A 88 -2.41 -7.28 11.31
N LYS A 89 -1.48 -7.96 10.63
CA LYS A 89 -0.06 -7.62 10.56
C LYS A 89 0.32 -7.20 9.15
N ALA A 90 1.31 -6.32 9.07
CA ALA A 90 1.97 -6.00 7.81
C ALA A 90 2.76 -7.24 7.34
N ALA A 91 2.61 -7.57 6.06
CA ALA A 91 3.47 -8.53 5.39
C ALA A 91 4.76 -7.84 4.95
N ASN A 92 5.84 -8.61 4.85
CA ASN A 92 7.17 -8.13 4.51
C ASN A 92 7.27 -7.63 3.05
N LYS A 93 8.44 -7.09 2.70
CA LYS A 93 8.73 -6.56 1.37
C LYS A 93 8.52 -7.59 0.26
N ASP A 94 8.94 -8.84 0.45
CA ASP A 94 8.80 -9.87 -0.58
C ASP A 94 7.34 -10.14 -0.90
N TYR A 95 6.48 -10.19 0.12
CA TYR A 95 5.04 -10.30 -0.08
C TYR A 95 4.47 -9.07 -0.79
N ALA A 96 4.92 -7.87 -0.42
CA ALA A 96 4.52 -6.63 -1.10
C ALA A 96 4.90 -6.64 -2.59
N LEU A 97 6.12 -7.08 -2.93
CA LEU A 97 6.57 -7.20 -4.32
C LEU A 97 5.77 -8.26 -5.09
N LYS A 98 5.39 -9.36 -4.45
CA LYS A 98 4.50 -10.36 -5.05
C LYS A 98 3.14 -9.74 -5.41
N VAL A 99 2.51 -9.02 -4.48
CA VAL A 99 1.22 -8.33 -4.72
C VAL A 99 1.34 -7.30 -5.86
N ILE A 100 2.41 -6.53 -5.89
CA ILE A 100 2.67 -5.56 -6.98
C ILE A 100 2.83 -6.29 -8.33
N THR A 101 3.52 -7.43 -8.34
CA THR A 101 3.72 -8.22 -9.56
C THR A 101 2.38 -8.78 -10.07
N GLU A 102 1.57 -9.38 -9.21
CA GLU A 102 0.25 -9.95 -9.56
C GLU A 102 -0.72 -8.88 -10.10
N THR A 103 -0.72 -7.70 -9.49
CA THR A 103 -1.57 -6.58 -9.94
C THR A 103 -1.06 -5.97 -11.25
N ASN A 104 0.26 -5.88 -11.45
CA ASN A 104 0.85 -5.48 -12.72
C ASN A 104 0.56 -6.49 -13.86
N GLU A 105 0.59 -7.79 -13.59
CA GLU A 105 0.20 -8.81 -14.56
C GLU A 105 -1.29 -8.69 -14.95
N SER A 106 -2.15 -8.42 -13.97
CA SER A 106 -3.57 -8.18 -14.20
C SER A 106 -3.80 -6.93 -15.05
N TRP A 107 -3.10 -5.84 -14.75
CA TRP A 107 -3.09 -4.62 -15.56
C TRP A 107 -2.57 -4.86 -16.98
N ALA A 108 -1.49 -5.63 -17.14
CA ALA A 108 -0.92 -5.93 -18.45
C ALA A 108 -1.90 -6.73 -19.32
N LYS A 109 -2.64 -7.67 -18.74
CA LYS A 109 -3.73 -8.39 -19.42
C LYS A 109 -4.86 -7.45 -19.85
N LEU A 110 -5.26 -6.53 -18.96
CA LEU A 110 -6.26 -5.50 -19.25
C LEU A 110 -5.84 -4.61 -20.43
N MET A 111 -4.62 -4.08 -20.40
CA MET A 111 -4.11 -3.19 -21.45
C MET A 111 -3.91 -3.89 -22.80
N LYS A 112 -3.59 -5.19 -22.79
CA LYS A 112 -3.55 -6.03 -23.99
C LYS A 112 -4.94 -6.43 -24.50
N ARG A 113 -6.01 -6.04 -23.80
CA ARG A 113 -7.40 -6.43 -24.08
C ARG A 113 -7.61 -7.94 -24.10
N SER A 114 -6.79 -8.69 -23.35
CA SER A 114 -6.94 -10.14 -23.21
C SER A 114 -7.98 -10.52 -22.14
N VAL A 115 -8.51 -9.54 -21.41
CA VAL A 115 -9.63 -9.67 -20.47
C VAL A 115 -10.61 -8.51 -20.68
N PRO A 116 -11.91 -8.67 -20.36
CA PRO A 116 -12.89 -7.58 -20.46
C PRO A 116 -12.51 -6.40 -19.56
N ALA A 117 -12.73 -5.18 -20.03
CA ALA A 117 -12.42 -3.96 -19.28
C ALA A 117 -13.44 -3.64 -18.18
N GLY A 118 -14.62 -4.27 -18.21
CA GLY A 118 -15.73 -3.90 -17.35
C GLY A 118 -16.08 -2.42 -17.54
N GLU A 119 -16.10 -1.68 -16.44
CA GLU A 119 -16.44 -0.24 -16.42
C GLU A 119 -15.20 0.67 -16.60
N LEU A 120 -14.00 0.12 -16.80
CA LEU A 120 -12.77 0.89 -16.90
C LEU A 120 -12.61 1.57 -18.28
N SER A 121 -12.22 2.85 -18.29
CA SER A 121 -11.78 3.55 -19.51
C SER A 121 -10.37 3.11 -19.90
N LEU A 122 -10.19 2.69 -21.16
CA LEU A 122 -8.89 2.31 -21.75
C LEU A 122 -8.41 3.30 -22.83
N VAL A 123 -9.07 4.46 -22.92
CA VAL A 123 -8.84 5.54 -23.90
C VAL A 123 -8.47 6.82 -23.19
#